data_AF-A0A3S1DZE7-F1
#
_entry.id   AF-A0A3S1DZE7-F1
#
_cell.length_a   1.000
_cell.length_b   1.000
_cell.length_c   1.000
_cell.angle_alpha   90.00
_cell.angle_beta   90.00
_cell.angle_gamma   90.00
#
_symmetry.space_group_name_H-M   'P 1'
#
loop_
_entity.id
_entity.type
_entity.pdbx_description
1 polymer ?
#
loop_
_entity_poly.entity_id
_entity_poly.type
_entity_poly.pdbx_seq_one_letter_code
_entity_poly.pdbx_strand_id
1 'polypeptide(L)'
;MKLLWTSEALVEAMGGRPIGSLPEGITGISIDSRSLEPGDAFFAIKGEAMDGHDFATAAVKAGAAVLVVAEGKLPSLGRLTAPMIVVQDVLAALEKLGVAARARSKARIIAVTGSAGKTTTKEALRHVLSAVGKVHASAQSFNNHWGVPLTLARMPQD
;
A
#
# COMPACT_ATOMS: atom_id res chain seq x y z
N MET A 1 -1.32 -19.03 0.39
CA MET A 1 -1.58 -17.62 0.00
C MET A 1 -0.34 -17.09 -0.71
N LYS A 2 -0.49 -16.31 -1.78
CA LYS A 2 0.65 -15.70 -2.50
C LYS A 2 0.98 -14.37 -1.83
N LEU A 3 2.23 -14.20 -1.38
CA LEU A 3 2.69 -12.93 -0.82
C LEU A 3 2.75 -11.86 -1.92
N LEU A 4 2.27 -10.66 -1.61
CA LEU A 4 2.42 -9.48 -2.46
C LEU A 4 3.85 -8.91 -2.30
N TRP A 5 4.33 -8.89 -1.06
CA TRP A 5 5.68 -8.50 -0.67
C TRP A 5 6.16 -9.39 0.48
N THR A 6 7.46 -9.69 0.49
CA THR A 6 8.13 -10.17 1.71
C THR A 6 8.37 -8.97 2.64
N SER A 7 8.46 -9.25 3.95
CA SER A 7 8.76 -8.21 4.93
C SER A 7 10.13 -7.57 4.72
N GLU A 8 11.12 -8.36 4.26
CA GLU A 8 12.44 -7.87 3.89
C GLU A 8 12.37 -6.85 2.74
N ALA A 9 11.68 -7.20 1.65
CA ALA A 9 11.55 -6.30 0.51
C ALA A 9 10.73 -5.04 0.83
N LEU A 10 9.76 -5.13 1.74
CA LEU A 10 9.05 -3.96 2.26
C LEU A 10 10.00 -3.00 2.99
N VAL A 11 10.78 -3.54 3.93
CA VAL A 11 11.74 -2.77 4.73
C VAL A 11 12.77 -2.09 3.83
N GLU A 12 13.35 -2.84 2.89
CA GLU A 12 14.33 -2.34 1.93
C GLU A 12 13.74 -1.22 1.04
N ALA A 13 12.60 -1.47 0.39
CA ALA A 13 12.00 -0.53 -0.55
C ALA A 13 11.61 0.80 0.12
N MET A 14 11.14 0.75 1.36
CA MET A 14 10.74 1.94 2.12
C MET A 14 11.91 2.63 2.83
N GLY A 15 13.03 1.93 3.04
CA GLY A 15 14.09 2.35 3.96
C GLY A 15 13.59 2.42 5.40
N GLY A 16 12.74 1.47 5.80
CA GLY A 16 12.10 1.44 7.12
C GLY A 16 12.94 0.71 8.18
N ARG A 17 12.54 0.84 9.44
CA ARG A 17 13.12 0.12 10.58
C ARG A 17 12.09 -0.84 11.17
N PRO A 18 12.35 -2.16 11.17
CA PRO A 18 11.42 -3.12 11.76
C PRO A 18 11.38 -3.02 13.29
N ILE A 19 10.20 -3.15 13.88
CA ILE A 19 9.96 -3.31 15.32
C ILE A 19 9.05 -4.51 15.56
N GLY A 20 9.43 -5.36 16.52
CA GLY A 20 8.73 -6.60 16.81
C GLY A 20 9.09 -7.73 15.83
N SER A 21 8.34 -8.83 15.89
CA SER A 21 8.52 -9.97 14.99
C SER A 21 7.68 -9.76 13.74
N LEU A 22 8.33 -9.39 12.62
CA LEU A 22 7.64 -9.26 11.34
C LEU A 22 7.18 -10.65 10.82
N PRO A 23 6.03 -10.71 10.13
CA PRO A 23 5.64 -11.93 9.40
C PRO A 23 6.62 -12.22 8.25
N GLU A 24 6.47 -13.36 7.57
CA GLU A 24 7.22 -13.65 6.33
C GLU A 24 6.96 -12.58 5.24
N GLY A 25 5.73 -12.08 5.18
CA GLY A 25 5.33 -11.02 4.29
C GLY A 25 3.87 -10.63 4.44
N ILE A 26 3.38 -9.87 3.47
CA ILE A 26 2.01 -9.35 3.42
C ILE A 26 1.29 -9.84 2.17
N THR A 27 -0.03 -9.97 2.26
CA THR A 27 -0.88 -10.36 1.12
C THR A 27 -1.54 -9.16 0.44
N GLY A 28 -1.56 -8.01 1.10
CA GLY A 28 -2.10 -6.77 0.55
C GLY A 28 -1.65 -5.55 1.34
N ILE A 29 -2.17 -4.38 0.94
CA ILE A 29 -1.79 -3.08 1.49
C ILE A 29 -3.07 -2.28 1.64
N SER A 30 -3.28 -1.62 2.78
CA SER A 30 -4.40 -0.71 3.01
C SER A 30 -3.93 0.60 3.64
N ILE A 31 -4.61 1.70 3.29
CA ILE A 31 -4.48 3.03 3.91
C ILE A 31 -5.75 3.41 4.69
N ASP A 32 -6.75 2.52 4.74
CA ASP A 32 -8.04 2.74 5.38
C ASP A 32 -8.42 1.47 6.15
N SER A 33 -8.49 1.60 7.48
CA SER A 33 -8.76 0.49 8.40
C SER A 33 -10.12 -0.17 8.16
N ARG A 34 -11.06 0.50 7.50
CA ARG A 34 -12.39 -0.04 7.13
C ARG A 34 -12.35 -0.99 5.93
N SER A 35 -11.30 -0.90 5.12
CA SER A 35 -11.08 -1.74 3.93
C SER A 35 -9.94 -2.75 4.11
N LEU A 36 -9.40 -2.84 5.33
CA LEU A 36 -8.28 -3.70 5.65
C LEU A 36 -8.74 -5.15 5.72
N GLU A 37 -8.00 -6.04 5.06
CA GLU A 37 -8.20 -7.48 5.15
C GLU A 37 -7.09 -8.14 5.99
N PRO A 38 -7.37 -9.29 6.63
CA PRO A 38 -6.34 -10.04 7.34
C PRO A 38 -5.14 -10.35 6.42
N GLY A 39 -3.93 -10.03 6.88
CA GLY A 39 -2.70 -10.20 6.09
C GLY A 39 -2.19 -8.93 5.40
N ASP A 40 -2.95 -7.84 5.44
CA ASP A 40 -2.54 -6.56 4.87
C ASP A 40 -1.51 -5.81 5.72
N ALA A 41 -0.63 -5.04 5.06
CA ALA A 41 0.04 -3.93 5.71
C ALA A 41 -0.90 -2.72 5.82
N PHE A 42 -1.00 -2.13 7.00
CA PHE A 42 -1.71 -0.87 7.20
C PHE A 42 -0.74 0.31 7.18
N PHE A 43 -0.92 1.25 6.25
CA PHE A 43 -0.15 2.48 6.15
C PHE A 43 -0.88 3.62 6.85
N ALA A 44 -0.36 4.04 8.00
CA ALA A 44 -0.92 5.11 8.82
C ALA A 44 -0.61 6.50 8.25
N ILE A 45 -1.20 6.85 7.11
CA ILE A 45 -0.98 8.15 6.45
C ILE A 45 -1.65 9.26 7.25
N LYS A 46 -0.92 10.36 7.47
CA LYS A 46 -1.49 11.60 8.00
C LYS A 46 -2.07 12.43 6.85
N GLY A 47 -3.39 12.59 6.84
CA GLY A 47 -4.09 13.50 5.95
C GLY A 47 -4.30 14.89 6.57
N GLU A 48 -5.01 15.76 5.85
CA GLU A 48 -5.34 17.11 6.35
C GLU A 48 -6.34 17.09 7.51
N ALA A 49 -7.34 16.21 7.44
CA ALA A 49 -8.43 16.13 8.41
C ALA A 49 -8.25 15.03 9.47
N MET A 50 -7.51 13.97 9.14
CA MET A 50 -7.40 12.77 9.97
C MET A 50 -5.97 12.23 9.95
N ASP A 51 -5.55 11.67 11.08
CA ASP A 51 -4.26 11.01 11.21
C ASP A 51 -4.47 9.48 11.24
N GLY A 52 -3.91 8.77 10.25
CA GLY A 52 -4.02 7.32 10.16
C GLY A 52 -3.51 6.57 11.40
N HIS A 53 -2.61 7.18 12.17
CA HIS A 53 -2.07 6.58 13.40
C HIS A 53 -3.14 6.38 14.47
N ASP A 54 -4.18 7.22 14.49
CA ASP A 54 -5.30 7.09 15.42
C ASP A 54 -6.10 5.79 15.20
N PHE A 55 -5.95 5.18 14.01
CA PHE A 55 -6.60 3.93 13.62
C PHE A 55 -5.72 2.70 13.77
N ALA A 56 -4.51 2.82 14.30
CA ALA A 56 -3.57 1.70 14.45
C ALA A 56 -4.18 0.53 15.25
N THR A 57 -4.87 0.82 16.35
CA THR A 57 -5.57 -0.21 17.15
C THR A 57 -6.69 -0.89 16.36
N ALA A 58 -7.43 -0.14 15.54
CA ALA A 58 -8.49 -0.69 14.70
C ALA A 58 -7.91 -1.58 13.59
N ALA A 59 -6.81 -1.17 12.97
CA ALA A 59 -6.11 -1.95 11.96
C ALA A 59 -5.60 -3.29 12.51
N VAL A 60 -5.03 -3.30 13.72
CA VAL A 60 -4.61 -4.55 14.39
C VAL A 60 -5.81 -5.46 14.65
N LYS A 61 -6.93 -4.91 15.15
CA LYS A 61 -8.17 -5.70 15.35
C LYS A 61 -8.74 -6.27 14.05
N ALA A 62 -8.57 -5.57 12.93
CA ALA A 62 -8.98 -6.01 11.61
C ALA A 62 -8.02 -7.07 10.98
N GLY A 63 -6.90 -7.38 11.64
CA GLY A 63 -5.96 -8.41 11.19
C GLY A 63 -4.78 -7.89 10.36
N ALA A 64 -4.41 -6.62 10.51
CA ALA A 64 -3.20 -6.08 9.90
C ALA A 64 -1.98 -6.94 10.29
N ALA A 65 -1.25 -7.41 9.28
CA ALA A 65 -0.04 -8.20 9.48
C ALA A 65 1.15 -7.34 9.94
N VAL A 66 1.19 -6.09 9.49
CA VAL A 66 2.19 -5.10 9.87
C VAL A 66 1.62 -3.69 9.79
N LEU A 67 2.04 -2.81 10.70
CA LEU A 67 1.72 -1.39 10.64
C LEU A 67 2.92 -0.61 10.08
N VAL A 68 2.69 0.27 9.11
CA VAL A 68 3.69 1.24 8.64
C VAL A 68 3.38 2.58 9.27
N VAL A 69 4.27 3.06 10.14
CA VAL A 69 4.03 4.22 11.02
C VAL A 69 5.19 5.21 10.96
N ALA A 70 4.88 6.48 11.20
CA ALA A 70 5.88 7.54 11.29
C ALA A 70 6.65 7.45 12.62
N GLU A 71 7.98 7.64 12.57
CA GLU A 71 8.86 7.64 13.74
C GLU A 71 8.36 8.62 14.82
N GLY A 72 7.97 9.83 14.43
CA GLY A 72 7.44 10.84 15.35
C GLY A 72 6.11 10.48 16.02
N LYS A 73 5.43 9.42 15.56
CA LYS A 73 4.15 8.93 16.11
C LYS A 73 4.29 7.70 16.98
N LEU A 74 5.48 7.09 17.05
CA LEU A 74 5.73 5.94 17.93
C LEU A 74 5.30 6.19 19.38
N PRO A 75 5.61 7.34 20.03
CA PRO A 75 5.21 7.55 21.43
C PRO A 75 3.68 7.56 21.63
N SER A 76 2.93 8.05 20.64
CA SER A 76 1.46 8.10 20.70
C SER A 76 0.77 6.75 20.53
N LEU A 77 1.47 5.73 20.00
CA LEU A 77 0.93 4.37 19.86
C LEU A 77 0.91 3.60 21.19
N GLY A 78 1.53 4.16 22.25
CA GLY A 78 1.44 3.64 23.61
C GLY A 78 1.91 2.20 23.73
N ARG A 79 1.06 1.32 24.27
CA ARG A 79 1.35 -0.12 24.49
C ARG A 79 0.89 -1.03 23.35
N LEU A 80 0.58 -0.47 22.18
CA LEU A 80 0.14 -1.28 21.05
C LEU A 80 1.25 -2.28 20.65
N THR A 81 0.96 -3.56 20.85
CA THR A 81 1.90 -4.65 20.55
C THR A 81 1.50 -5.26 19.22
N ALA A 82 2.16 -4.83 18.14
CA ALA A 82 1.98 -5.35 16.79
C ALA A 82 3.30 -5.24 16.01
N PRO A 83 3.53 -6.05 14.98
CA PRO A 83 4.66 -5.86 14.08
C PRO A 83 4.55 -4.49 13.40
N MET A 84 5.64 -3.72 13.41
CA MET A 84 5.67 -2.39 12.79
C MET A 84 6.90 -2.22 11.90
N ILE A 85 6.74 -1.43 10.84
CA ILE A 85 7.84 -0.84 10.08
C ILE A 85 7.78 0.66 10.27
N VAL A 86 8.82 1.20 10.88
CA VAL A 86 8.89 2.62 11.22
C VAL A 86 9.63 3.37 10.12
N VAL A 87 9.05 4.46 9.66
CA VAL A 87 9.59 5.32 8.59
C VAL A 87 9.55 6.77 9.02
N GLN A 88 10.32 7.64 8.35
CA GLN A 88 10.27 9.08 8.63
C GLN A 88 8.93 9.70 8.21
N ASP A 89 8.44 9.33 7.02
CA ASP A 89 7.17 9.77 6.47
C ASP A 89 6.48 8.59 5.77
N VAL A 90 5.22 8.33 6.13
CA VAL A 90 4.47 7.15 5.68
C VAL A 90 4.05 7.28 4.20
N LEU A 91 3.72 8.48 3.75
CA LEU A 91 3.34 8.70 2.36
C LEU A 91 4.55 8.57 1.45
N ALA A 92 5.68 9.18 1.81
CA ALA A 92 6.94 9.05 1.07
C ALA A 92 7.43 7.60 1.03
N ALA A 93 7.23 6.83 2.11
CA ALA A 93 7.50 5.40 2.11
C ALA A 93 6.60 4.63 1.12
N LEU A 94 5.31 4.95 1.06
CA LEU A 94 4.38 4.35 0.10
C LEU A 94 4.74 4.71 -1.35
N GLU A 95 5.19 5.94 -1.61
CA GLU A 95 5.70 6.39 -2.91
C GLU A 95 6.92 5.57 -3.34
N LYS A 96 7.92 5.42 -2.46
CA LYS A 96 9.10 4.58 -2.72
C LYS A 96 8.71 3.13 -3.00
N LEU A 97 7.78 2.58 -2.22
CA LEU A 97 7.27 1.24 -2.44
C LEU A 97 6.56 1.12 -3.81
N GLY A 98 5.80 2.13 -4.23
CA GLY A 98 5.20 2.19 -5.56
C GLY A 98 6.23 2.21 -6.69
N VAL A 99 7.33 2.96 -6.52
CA VAL A 99 8.46 2.96 -7.47
C VAL A 99 9.13 1.58 -7.53
N ALA A 100 9.40 0.95 -6.38
CA ALA A 100 9.96 -0.39 -6.30
C ALA A 100 9.03 -1.43 -6.95
N ALA A 101 7.71 -1.31 -6.74
CA ALA A 101 6.70 -2.16 -7.36
C ALA A 101 6.76 -2.07 -8.88
N ARG A 102 6.85 -0.84 -9.41
CA ARG A 102 7.00 -0.58 -10.83
C ARG A 102 8.29 -1.17 -11.39
N ALA A 103 9.40 -1.04 -10.67
CA ALA A 103 10.70 -1.54 -11.11
C ALA A 103 10.78 -3.08 -11.13
N ARG A 104 10.15 -3.77 -10.17
CA ARG A 104 10.17 -5.23 -10.09
C ARG A 104 9.18 -5.92 -11.03
N SER A 105 8.24 -5.19 -11.61
CA SER A 105 7.20 -5.74 -12.50
C SER A 105 7.71 -5.86 -13.93
N LYS A 106 7.29 -6.93 -14.61
CA LYS A 106 7.53 -7.13 -16.06
C LYS A 106 6.33 -6.68 -16.92
N ALA A 107 5.29 -6.15 -16.31
CA ALA A 107 4.07 -5.74 -17.01
C ALA A 107 4.33 -4.56 -17.95
N ARG A 108 3.51 -4.45 -18.99
CA ARG A 108 3.43 -3.23 -19.81
C ARG A 108 2.59 -2.20 -19.06
N ILE A 109 3.15 -1.02 -18.82
CA ILE A 109 2.53 0.01 -17.99
C ILE A 109 1.88 1.07 -18.90
N ILE A 110 0.58 1.30 -18.70
CA ILE A 110 -0.20 2.31 -19.41
C ILE A 110 -0.69 3.33 -18.38
N ALA A 111 -0.42 4.61 -18.63
CA ALA A 111 -0.97 5.72 -17.85
C ALA A 111 -1.97 6.51 -18.69
N VAL A 112 -3.16 6.73 -18.14
CA VAL A 112 -4.23 7.49 -18.80
C VAL A 112 -4.42 8.81 -18.07
N THR A 113 -4.28 9.92 -18.78
CA THR A 113 -4.52 11.29 -18.28
C THR A 113 -5.49 12.04 -19.18
N GLY A 114 -5.93 13.22 -18.76
CA GLY A 114 -6.88 14.07 -19.50
C GLY A 114 -7.91 14.71 -18.58
N SER A 115 -8.63 15.73 -19.07
CA SER A 115 -9.68 16.41 -18.30
C SER A 115 -10.90 15.50 -18.05
N ALA A 116 -11.34 14.76 -19.07
CA ALA A 116 -12.48 13.84 -19.01
C ALA A 116 -12.12 12.44 -19.56
N GLY A 117 -12.96 11.44 -19.29
CA GLY A 117 -12.85 10.10 -19.88
C GLY A 117 -11.82 9.15 -19.26
N LYS A 118 -10.93 9.62 -18.36
CA LYS A 118 -9.87 8.80 -17.73
C LYS A 118 -10.37 7.46 -17.18
N THR A 119 -11.43 7.48 -16.36
CA THR A 119 -11.98 6.28 -15.73
C THR A 119 -12.58 5.33 -16.76
N THR A 120 -13.38 5.84 -17.70
CA THR A 120 -13.97 5.05 -18.78
C THR A 120 -12.89 4.39 -19.64
N THR A 121 -11.88 5.14 -20.06
CA THR A 121 -10.75 4.61 -20.85
C THR A 121 -9.97 3.56 -20.07
N LYS A 122 -9.71 3.77 -18.77
CA LYS A 122 -9.05 2.78 -17.90
C LYS A 122 -9.86 1.47 -17.82
N GLU A 123 -11.18 1.54 -17.61
CA GLU A 123 -12.02 0.34 -17.54
C GLU A 123 -12.15 -0.36 -18.91
N ALA A 124 -12.23 0.39 -20.00
CA ALA A 124 -12.22 -0.17 -21.36
C ALA A 124 -10.90 -0.92 -21.65
N LEU A 125 -9.76 -0.31 -21.32
CA LEU A 125 -8.45 -0.97 -21.41
C LEU A 125 -8.41 -2.23 -20.55
N ARG A 126 -8.87 -2.15 -19.30
CA ARG A 126 -8.90 -3.31 -18.39
C ARG A 126 -9.74 -4.44 -18.98
N HIS A 127 -10.93 -4.15 -19.47
CA HIS A 127 -11.82 -5.14 -20.05
C HIS A 127 -11.18 -5.85 -21.26
N VAL A 128 -10.66 -5.09 -22.22
CA VAL A 128 -10.08 -5.65 -23.46
C VAL A 128 -8.78 -6.41 -23.18
N LEU A 129 -7.87 -5.85 -22.36
CA LEU A 129 -6.59 -6.49 -22.06
C LEU A 129 -6.74 -7.74 -21.18
N SER A 130 -7.80 -7.83 -20.37
CA SER A 130 -8.07 -9.02 -19.56
C SER A 130 -8.38 -10.26 -20.42
N ALA A 131 -8.77 -10.08 -21.68
CA ALA A 131 -8.97 -11.19 -22.61
C ALA A 131 -7.66 -11.85 -23.07
N VAL A 132 -6.52 -11.17 -22.91
CA VAL A 132 -5.21 -11.61 -23.43
C VAL A 132 -4.12 -11.71 -22.37
N GLY A 133 -4.44 -11.40 -21.10
CA GLY A 133 -3.47 -11.50 -20.01
C GLY A 133 -3.98 -11.01 -18.66
N LYS A 134 -3.11 -11.10 -17.65
CA LYS A 134 -3.37 -10.53 -16.32
C LYS A 134 -3.31 -9.00 -16.38
N VAL A 135 -4.27 -8.34 -15.75
CA VAL A 135 -4.33 -6.87 -15.68
C VAL A 135 -4.42 -6.42 -14.25
N HIS A 136 -3.54 -5.50 -13.87
CA HIS A 136 -3.61 -4.73 -12.64
C HIS A 136 -4.03 -3.29 -12.96
N ALA A 137 -5.02 -2.76 -12.25
CA ALA A 137 -5.52 -1.41 -12.45
C ALA A 137 -5.94 -0.80 -11.11
N SER A 138 -6.02 0.53 -11.04
CA SER A 138 -6.54 1.20 -9.85
C SER A 138 -7.99 0.76 -9.58
N ALA A 139 -8.27 0.40 -8.33
CA ALA A 139 -9.59 -0.12 -7.93
C ALA A 139 -10.72 0.92 -8.08
N GLN A 140 -10.39 2.21 -7.94
CA GLN A 140 -11.33 3.33 -8.05
C GLN A 140 -10.66 4.49 -8.82
N SER A 141 -11.19 5.72 -8.69
CA SER A 141 -10.54 6.94 -9.21
C SER A 141 -9.35 7.38 -8.34
N PHE A 142 -8.47 6.45 -7.99
CA PHE A 142 -7.25 6.67 -7.23
C PHE A 142 -6.16 7.27 -8.13
N ASN A 143 -6.34 8.54 -8.49
CA ASN A 143 -5.49 9.29 -9.43
C ASN A 143 -4.77 10.49 -8.78
N ASN A 144 -4.80 10.57 -7.45
CA ASN A 144 -4.12 11.60 -6.66
C ASN A 144 -2.80 11.07 -6.07
N HIS A 145 -2.17 11.90 -5.24
CA HIS A 145 -0.88 11.63 -4.61
C HIS A 145 -0.89 10.42 -3.66
N TRP A 146 -2.04 9.94 -3.18
CA TRP A 146 -2.13 8.69 -2.41
C TRP A 146 -2.45 7.49 -3.32
N GLY A 147 -3.36 7.71 -4.25
CA GLY A 147 -3.97 6.66 -5.06
C GLY A 147 -3.01 6.03 -6.05
N VAL A 148 -2.13 6.82 -6.66
CA VAL A 148 -1.13 6.30 -7.62
C VAL A 148 -0.08 5.43 -6.91
N PRO A 149 0.59 5.89 -5.84
CA PRO A 149 1.49 5.04 -5.05
C PRO A 149 0.82 3.77 -4.53
N LEU A 150 -0.39 3.88 -3.96
CA LEU A 150 -1.14 2.73 -3.47
C LEU A 150 -1.42 1.71 -4.58
N THR A 151 -1.85 2.19 -5.76
CA THR A 151 -2.11 1.32 -6.90
C THR A 151 -0.85 0.60 -7.33
N LEU A 152 0.28 1.31 -7.44
CA LEU A 152 1.55 0.70 -7.82
C LEU A 152 2.03 -0.30 -6.76
N ALA A 153 2.00 0.06 -5.48
CA ALA A 153 2.45 -0.79 -4.38
C ALA A 153 1.64 -2.10 -4.27
N ARG A 154 0.37 -2.08 -4.68
CA ARG A 154 -0.52 -3.25 -4.77
C ARG A 154 -0.29 -4.12 -6.01
N MET A 155 0.63 -3.75 -6.91
CA MET A 155 0.90 -4.51 -8.13
C MET A 155 1.67 -5.80 -7.83
N PRO A 156 1.19 -6.98 -8.28
CA PRO A 156 1.93 -8.23 -8.22
C PRO A 156 3.24 -8.16 -9.02
N GLN A 157 4.18 -9.06 -8.70
CA GLN A 157 5.47 -9.14 -9.40
C GLN A 157 5.36 -9.73 -10.82
N ASP A 158 4.38 -10.62 -11.04
CA ASP A 158 4.16 -11.37 -12.28
C ASP A 158 3.18 -10.71 -13.25
#